data_AF-A0A962CLD1-F1
#
_entry.id   AF-A0A962CLD1-F1
#
_cell.length_a   1.000
_cell.length_b   1.000
_cell.length_c   1.000
_cell.angle_alpha   90.00
_cell.angle_beta   90.00
_cell.angle_gamma   90.00
#
_symmetry.space_group_name_H-M   'P 1'
#
loop_
_entity.id
_entity.type
_entity.pdbx_description
1 polymer ?
#
loop_
_entity_poly.entity_id
_entity_poly.type
_entity_poly.pdbx_seq_one_letter_code
_entity_poly.pdbx_strand_id
1 'polypeptide(L)' 'MLNLDLGTIAACTGGTLRGLDLRISSVSTDTRKLADGALFVALRGERHDAHDFLGAAAQAGAVAAVV' A
#
# COMPACT_ATOMS: atom_id res chain seq x y z
N MET A 1 -6.98 -0.78 16.59
CA MET A 1 -5.85 -0.78 15.64
C MET A 1 -6.03 -1.97 14.73
N LEU A 2 -5.97 -1.77 13.41
CA LEU A 2 -5.90 -2.88 12.46
C LEU A 2 -4.55 -3.56 12.68
N ASN A 3 -4.52 -4.86 13.00
CA ASN A 3 -3.29 -5.57 13.27
C ASN A 3 -3.11 -6.62 12.17
N LEU A 4 -2.87 -6.15 10.95
CA LEU A 4 -2.78 -6.94 9.72
C LEU A 4 -1.35 -6.85 9.16
N ASP A 5 -0.78 -7.98 8.77
CA ASP A 5 0.54 -8.06 8.14
C ASP A 5 0.44 -8.23 6.62
N LEU A 6 1.52 -7.88 5.91
CA LEU A 6 1.56 -7.91 4.45
C LEU A 6 1.49 -9.35 3.91
N GLY A 7 2.02 -10.32 4.65
CA GLY A 7 1.93 -11.74 4.31
C GLY A 7 0.48 -12.22 4.24
N THR A 8 -0.35 -11.88 5.24
CA THR A 8 -1.78 -12.19 5.26
C THR A 8 -2.51 -11.50 4.11
N ILE A 9 -2.19 -10.23 3.84
CA ILE A 9 -2.79 -9.49 2.72
C ILE A 9 -2.47 -10.17 1.39
N ALA A 10 -1.21 -10.53 1.15
CA ALA A 10 -0.80 -11.23 -0.06
C ALA A 10 -1.52 -12.57 -0.21
N ALA A 11 -1.64 -13.35 0.88
CA ALA A 11 -2.37 -14.62 0.86
C ALA A 11 -3.86 -14.44 0.52
N CYS A 12 -4.52 -13.43 1.10
CA CYS A 12 -5.94 -13.16 0.87
C CYS A 12 -6.23 -12.63 -0.54
N THR A 13 -5.30 -11.91 -1.17
CA THR A 13 -5.47 -11.35 -2.52
C THR A 13 -4.93 -12.27 -3.62
N GLY A 14 -4.26 -13.37 -3.27
CA GLY A 14 -3.50 -14.18 -4.21
C GLY A 14 -2.24 -13.48 -4.74
N GLY A 15 -1.81 -12.40 -4.08
CA GLY A 15 -0.59 -11.68 -4.38
C GLY A 15 0.66 -12.39 -3.89
N THR A 16 1.81 -11.81 -4.18
CA THR A 16 3.11 -12.29 -3.69
C THR A 16 3.79 -11.18 -2.89
N LEU A 17 4.09 -11.46 -1.62
CA LEU A 17 4.88 -10.52 -0.80
C LEU A 17 6.29 -10.41 -1.37
N ARG A 18 6.73 -9.18 -1.65
CA ARG A 18 8.09 -8.84 -2.05
C ARG A 18 8.67 -7.89 -1.00
N GLY A 19 9.74 -8.31 -0.33
CA GLY A 19 10.38 -7.54 0.74
C GLY A 19 10.06 -8.08 2.14
N LEU A 20 10.10 -7.21 3.13
CA LEU A 20 9.85 -7.56 4.53
C LEU A 20 8.35 -7.68 4.82
N ASP A 21 8.00 -8.60 5.69
CA ASP A 21 6.64 -8.70 6.22
C ASP A 21 6.45 -7.67 7.34
N LEU A 22 5.69 -6.63 7.05
CA LEU A 22 5.45 -5.51 7.95
C LEU A 22 3.99 -5.47 8.38
N ARG A 23 3.73 -4.87 9.54
CA ARG A 23 2.36 -4.54 9.95
C ARG A 23 1.94 -3.20 9.36
N ILE A 24 0.68 -3.12 8.97
CA ILE A 24 0.09 -1.89 8.46
C ILE A 24 -0.91 -1.30 9.46
N SER A 25 -1.00 0.02 9.50
CA SER A 25 -1.92 0.76 10.37
C SER A 25 -3.24 1.12 9.67
N SER A 26 -3.20 1.25 8.33
CA SER A 26 -4.32 1.68 7.49
C SER A 26 -4.08 1.31 6.01
N VAL A 27 -5.10 1.49 5.17
CA VAL A 27 -5.03 1.28 3.72
C VAL A 27 -5.56 2.52 3.01
N SER A 28 -4.90 2.99 1.94
CA SER A 28 -5.35 4.12 1.13
C SER A 28 -4.99 3.94 -0.34
N THR A 29 -5.83 4.48 -1.24
CA THR A 29 -5.58 4.59 -2.69
C THR A 29 -5.17 6.02 -3.09
N ASP A 30 -5.17 6.96 -2.16
CA ASP A 30 -4.85 8.37 -2.39
C ASP A 30 -3.63 8.77 -1.55
N THR A 31 -2.53 9.11 -2.24
CA THR A 31 -1.26 9.48 -1.60
C THR A 31 -1.37 10.73 -0.73
N ARG A 32 -2.37 11.59 -0.98
CA ARG A 32 -2.61 12.82 -0.21
C ARG A 32 -3.26 12.56 1.15
N LYS A 33 -3.69 11.32 1.42
CA LYS A 33 -4.39 10.90 2.64
C LYS A 33 -3.68 9.77 3.39
N LEU A 34 -2.43 9.48 3.03
CA LEU A 34 -1.65 8.47 3.72
C LEU A 34 -1.30 8.92 5.15
N ALA A 35 -1.30 7.95 6.04
CA ALA A 35 -0.82 8.08 7.41
C ALA A 35 0.41 7.18 7.58
N ASP A 36 1.22 7.44 8.60
CA ASP A 36 2.39 6.62 8.90
C ASP A 36 2.00 5.15 9.12
N GLY A 37 2.70 4.25 8.43
CA GLY A 37 2.41 2.81 8.48
C GLY A 37 1.30 2.36 7.53
N ALA A 38 0.85 3.23 6.61
CA ALA A 38 -0.20 2.87 5.66
C ALA A 38 0.28 1.91 4.56
N LEU A 39 -0.65 1.12 4.06
CA LEU A 39 -0.54 0.41 2.78
C LEU A 39 -1.14 1.27 1.68
N PHE A 40 -0.35 1.59 0.65
CA PHE A 40 -0.85 2.25 -0.54
C PHE A 40 -1.37 1.22 -1.56
N VAL A 41 -2.50 1.46 -2.21
CA VAL A 41 -3.02 0.59 -3.28
C VAL A 41 -2.98 1.37 -4.59
N ALA A 42 -2.05 0.99 -5.47
CA ALA A 42 -1.83 1.64 -6.75
C ALA A 42 -2.85 1.16 -7.79
N LEU A 43 -4.04 1.77 -7.78
CA LEU A 43 -5.06 1.49 -8.80
C LEU A 43 -4.76 2.20 -10.12
N ARG A 44 -4.91 1.48 -11.23
CA ARG A 44 -4.92 2.06 -12.57
C ARG A 44 -6.35 2.41 -12.98
N GLY A 45 -6.64 3.70 -13.09
CA GLY A 45 -7.90 4.21 -13.64
C GLY A 45 -7.76 4.64 -15.10
N GLU A 46 -8.86 5.10 -15.69
CA GLU A 46 -8.89 5.56 -17.09
C GLU A 46 -8.02 6.81 -17.32
N ARG A 47 -7.92 7.68 -16.31
CA ARG A 47 -7.22 8.97 -16.40
C ARG A 47 -5.85 8.99 -15.73
N HIS A 48 -5.63 8.11 -14.77
CA HIS A 48 -4.45 8.13 -13.92
C HIS A 48 -3.98 6.72 -13.62
N ASP A 49 -2.67 6.52 -13.66
CA ASP A 49 -2.02 5.31 -13.19
C ASP A 49 -1.35 5.60 -11.84
N ALA A 50 -1.87 5.00 -10.76
CA ALA A 50 -1.37 5.31 -9.44
C ALA A 50 0.05 4.77 -9.15
N HIS A 51 0.58 3.92 -10.04
CA HIS A 51 1.96 3.44 -9.97
C HIS A 51 2.98 4.57 -10.10
N ASP A 52 2.63 5.64 -10.82
CA ASP A 52 3.47 6.83 -10.96
C ASP A 52 3.68 7.56 -9.61
N PHE A 53 2.82 7.31 -8.62
CA PHE A 53 2.87 7.95 -7.30
C PHE A 53 3.53 7.10 -6.22
N LEU A 54 4.16 5.97 -6.53
CA LEU A 54 4.83 5.12 -5.53
C LEU A 54 5.89 5.87 -4.72
N GLY A 55 6.66 6.75 -5.38
CA GLY A 55 7.64 7.59 -4.69
C GLY A 55 6.98 8.59 -3.71
N ALA A 56 5.87 9.20 -4.13
CA ALA A 56 5.10 10.10 -3.28
C ALA A 56 4.44 9.36 -2.12
N ALA A 57 3.97 8.12 -2.35
CA ALA A 57 3.38 7.29 -1.30
C ALA A 57 4.39 6.98 -0.19
N ALA A 58 5.62 6.59 -0.56
CA ALA A 58 6.68 6.32 0.40
C ALA A 58 7.04 7.58 1.21
N GLN A 59 7.13 8.74 0.55
CA GLN A 59 7.39 10.03 1.22
C GLN A 59 6.25 10.44 2.18
N ALA A 60 5.02 10.03 1.88
CA ALA A 60 3.83 10.33 2.68
C ALA A 60 3.56 9.29 3.79
N GLY A 61 4.50 8.39 4.08
CA GLY A 61 4.40 7.46 5.22
C GLY A 61 3.86 6.07 4.89
N ALA A 62 3.65 5.73 3.61
CA ALA A 62 3.36 4.36 3.22
C ALA A 62 4.56 3.45 3.46
N VAL A 63 4.34 2.31 4.11
CA VAL A 63 5.37 1.30 4.37
C VAL A 63 5.41 0.19 3.32
N ALA A 64 4.36 0.10 2.50
CA ALA A 64 4.24 -0.84 1.40
C ALA A 64 3.24 -0.34 0.35
N ALA A 65 3.26 -0.98 -0.82
CA ALA A 65 2.27 -0.76 -1.87
C ALA A 65 1.76 -2.09 -2.46
N VAL A 66 0.48 -2.11 -2.84
CA VAL A 66 -0.10 -3.11 -3.74
C VAL A 66 -0.05 -2.54 -5.16
N VAL A 67 0.49 -3.32 -6.09
CA VAL A 67 0.70 -3.00 -7.51
C VAL A 67 0.21 -4.13 -8.40
#